data_AF-A0A158DIN2-F1
#
_entry.id   AF-A0A158DIN2-F1
#
_cell.length_a   1.000
_cell.length_b   1.000
_cell.length_c   1.000
_cell.angle_alpha   90.00
_cell.angle_beta   90.00
_cell.angle_gamma   90.00
#
_symmetry.space_group_name_H-M   'P 1'
#
loop_
_entity.id
_entity.type
_entity.pdbx_description
1 polymer ?
#
loop_
_entity_poly.entity_id
_entity_poly.type
_entity_poly.pdbx_seq_one_letter_code
_entity_poly.pdbx_strand_id
1 'polypeptide(L)'
;MTKLDPKQAVRDTEPTTKAARLRDVMPEIEKRLAVGVQLRAIHQALTGAGFDLTLQTLKTYLYRYRKKQRAQTAGQQTASAGAVPVDLPASSQVGESVSDDAQTLETHEVPKTPDTPPSREPMSMQALDRLMKPDPVQQAEKLARYERLAKQQRRSRK
;
A
#
# COMPACT_ATOMS: atom_id res chain seq x y z
N MET A 1 -25.94 4.87 45.87
CA MET A 1 -24.66 4.88 45.14
C MET A 1 -24.87 4.26 43.76
N THR A 2 -25.05 5.09 42.73
CA THR A 2 -25.18 4.63 41.34
C THR A 2 -23.81 4.15 40.85
N LYS A 3 -23.65 2.84 40.66
CA LYS A 3 -22.46 2.25 40.02
C LYS A 3 -22.38 2.82 38.60
N LEU A 4 -21.31 3.56 38.28
CA LEU A 4 -21.03 4.03 36.93
C LEU A 4 -20.97 2.81 35.98
N ASP A 5 -21.62 2.90 34.83
CA ASP A 5 -21.57 1.86 33.80
C ASP A 5 -20.10 1.67 33.38
N PRO A 6 -19.52 0.45 33.48
CA PRO A 6 -18.15 0.19 33.07
C PRO A 6 -17.87 0.58 31.61
N LYS A 7 -18.89 0.61 30.73
CA LYS A 7 -18.72 1.07 29.35
C LYS A 7 -18.46 2.57 29.25
N GLN A 8 -19.03 3.37 30.14
CA GLN A 8 -18.79 4.82 30.16
C GLN A 8 -17.37 5.11 30.66
N ALA A 9 -16.93 4.41 31.73
CA ALA A 9 -15.59 4.55 32.27
C ALA A 9 -14.48 4.25 31.22
N VAL A 10 -14.70 3.28 30.32
CA VAL A 10 -13.75 2.95 29.24
C VAL A 10 -13.78 4.00 28.10
N ARG A 11 -14.89 4.69 27.88
CA ARG A 11 -14.97 5.74 26.85
C ARG A 11 -14.26 7.02 27.29
N ASP A 12 -14.25 7.30 28.58
CA ASP A 12 -13.63 8.48 29.15
C ASP A 12 -12.09 8.34 29.28
N THR A 13 -11.52 7.17 28.97
CA THR A 13 -10.06 7.01 28.99
C THR A 13 -9.40 7.72 27.82
N GLU A 14 -8.39 8.52 28.12
CA GLU A 14 -7.61 9.21 27.09
C GLU A 14 -6.77 8.22 26.25
N PRO A 15 -6.63 8.47 24.94
CA PRO A 15 -5.80 7.66 24.06
C PRO A 15 -4.33 7.73 24.48
N THR A 16 -3.84 6.68 25.14
CA THR A 16 -2.48 6.64 25.69
C THR A 16 -1.39 6.53 24.62
N THR A 17 -1.72 5.96 23.45
CA THR A 17 -0.73 5.71 22.40
C THR A 17 -0.66 6.84 21.39
N LYS A 18 0.55 7.17 20.93
CA LYS A 18 0.77 8.14 19.83
C LYS A 18 -0.08 7.82 18.60
N ALA A 19 -0.20 6.53 18.27
CA ALA A 19 -0.99 6.06 17.14
C ALA A 19 -2.50 6.24 17.33
N ALA A 20 -3.01 6.17 18.57
CA ALA A 20 -4.42 6.44 18.87
C ALA A 20 -4.71 7.94 18.74
N ARG A 21 -3.90 8.80 19.39
CA ARG A 21 -3.98 10.26 19.24
C ARG A 21 -3.94 10.71 17.77
N LEU A 22 -3.11 10.05 16.97
CA LEU A 22 -3.00 10.34 15.54
C LEU A 22 -4.29 9.99 14.78
N ARG A 23 -4.98 8.90 15.13
CA ARG A 23 -6.24 8.51 14.47
C ARG A 23 -7.35 9.51 14.74
N ASP A 24 -7.35 10.14 15.91
CA ASP A 24 -8.37 11.14 16.26
C ASP A 24 -8.25 12.40 15.41
N VAL A 25 -7.01 12.78 15.04
CA VAL A 25 -6.75 13.94 14.17
C VAL A 25 -6.75 13.61 12.66
N MET A 26 -6.80 12.33 12.27
CA MET A 26 -6.85 11.93 10.85
C MET A 26 -7.98 12.57 10.03
N PRO A 27 -9.23 12.69 10.54
CA PRO A 27 -10.30 13.33 9.79
C PRO A 27 -9.99 14.78 9.43
N GLU A 28 -9.37 15.53 10.35
CA GLU A 28 -8.99 16.92 10.13
C GLU A 28 -7.82 17.04 9.14
N ILE A 29 -6.85 16.13 9.22
CA ILE A 29 -5.74 16.05 8.26
C ILE A 29 -6.28 15.88 6.83
N GLU A 30 -7.23 14.97 6.61
CA GLU A 30 -7.81 14.76 5.28
C GLU A 30 -8.59 15.97 4.77
N LYS A 31 -9.30 16.71 5.64
CA LYS A 31 -9.96 17.97 5.25
C LYS A 31 -8.92 19.00 4.79
N ARG A 32 -7.81 19.15 5.52
CA ARG A 32 -6.73 20.07 5.13
C ARG A 32 -6.07 19.66 3.81
N LEU A 33 -5.90 18.35 3.59
CA LEU A 33 -5.41 17.83 2.31
C LEU A 33 -6.40 18.09 1.17
N ALA A 34 -7.71 17.99 1.40
CA ALA A 34 -8.74 18.27 0.41
C ALA A 34 -8.78 19.76 -0.01
N VAL A 35 -8.42 20.66 0.91
CA VAL A 35 -8.22 22.10 0.63
C VAL A 35 -6.91 22.35 -0.16
N GLY A 36 -6.02 21.35 -0.26
CA GLY A 36 -4.77 21.45 -1.02
C GLY A 36 -3.53 21.74 -0.17
N VAL A 37 -3.61 21.64 1.16
CA VAL A 37 -2.42 21.80 2.02
C VAL A 37 -1.42 20.69 1.72
N GLN A 38 -0.13 21.02 1.59
CA GLN A 38 0.91 20.03 1.34
C GLN A 38 1.08 19.07 2.52
N LEU A 39 1.23 17.78 2.22
CA LEU A 39 1.46 16.74 3.24
C LEU A 39 2.71 17.01 4.10
N ARG A 40 3.76 17.62 3.50
CA ARG A 40 4.98 18.01 4.23
C ARG A 40 4.70 19.07 5.29
N ALA A 41 3.87 20.08 4.99
CA ALA A 41 3.52 21.13 5.94
C ALA A 41 2.72 20.56 7.13
N ILE A 42 1.78 19.64 6.85
CA ILE A 42 1.03 18.93 7.89
C ILE A 42 1.97 18.10 8.77
N HIS A 43 2.93 17.41 8.17
CA HIS A 43 3.91 16.62 8.92
C HIS A 43 4.77 17.48 9.85
N GLN A 44 5.22 18.65 9.40
CA GLN A 44 5.96 19.60 10.25
C GLN A 44 5.09 20.10 11.41
N ALA A 45 3.84 20.46 11.15
CA ALA A 45 2.90 20.87 12.20
C ALA A 45 2.64 19.75 13.22
N LEU A 46 2.49 18.51 12.77
CA LEU A 46 2.33 17.34 13.64
C LEU A 46 3.59 17.11 14.49
N THR A 47 4.77 17.25 13.90
CA THR A 47 6.06 17.09 14.61
C THR A 47 6.20 18.16 15.68
N GLY A 48 5.87 19.41 15.38
CA GLY A 48 5.81 20.51 16.36
C GLY A 48 4.81 20.28 17.49
N ALA A 49 3.72 19.54 17.24
CA ALA A 49 2.74 19.13 18.24
C ALA A 49 3.15 17.87 19.05
N GLY A 50 4.37 17.37 18.86
CA GLY A 50 4.92 16.21 19.58
C GLY A 50 4.65 14.85 18.93
N PHE A 51 4.17 14.82 17.68
CA PHE A 51 4.10 13.59 16.89
C PHE A 51 5.42 13.34 16.16
N ASP A 52 6.33 12.64 16.83
CA ASP A 52 7.56 12.18 16.19
C ASP A 52 7.28 10.96 15.32
N LEU A 53 6.98 11.22 14.04
CA LEU A 53 6.69 10.21 13.02
C LEU A 53 7.29 10.64 11.69
N THR A 54 7.70 9.69 10.86
CA THR A 54 8.25 10.01 9.54
C THR A 54 7.13 10.32 8.54
N LEU A 55 7.48 11.03 7.46
CA LEU A 55 6.56 11.24 6.32
C LEU A 55 6.00 9.92 5.77
N GLN A 56 6.83 8.86 5.73
CA GLN A 56 6.42 7.55 5.24
C GLN A 56 5.40 6.89 6.16
N THR A 57 5.58 7.03 7.48
CA THR A 57 4.59 6.59 8.47
C THR A 57 3.28 7.34 8.28
N LEU A 58 3.31 8.66 8.13
CA LEU A 58 2.10 9.46 7.91
C LEU A 58 1.34 9.00 6.66
N LYS A 59 2.03 8.78 5.53
CA LYS A 59 1.45 8.23 4.30
C LYS A 59 0.77 6.88 4.52
N THR A 60 1.44 5.97 5.24
CA THR A 60 0.90 4.64 5.56
C THR A 60 -0.36 4.75 6.40
N TYR A 61 -0.37 5.64 7.39
CA TYR A 61 -1.55 5.88 8.23
C TYR A 61 -2.71 6.46 7.43
N LEU A 62 -2.47 7.44 6.55
CA LEU A 62 -3.50 7.97 5.64
C LEU A 62 -4.07 6.88 4.73
N TYR A 63 -3.21 6.05 4.15
CA TYR A 63 -3.67 4.92 3.34
C TYR A 63 -4.59 3.97 4.13
N ARG A 64 -4.18 3.58 5.34
CA ARG A 64 -4.99 2.71 6.21
C ARG A 64 -6.30 3.37 6.61
N TYR A 65 -6.27 4.68 6.89
CA TYR A 65 -7.45 5.47 7.22
C TYR A 65 -8.44 5.48 6.04
N ARG A 66 -7.99 5.84 4.83
CA ARG A 66 -8.83 5.83 3.60
C ARG A 66 -9.38 4.45 3.29
N LYS A 67 -8.57 3.39 3.44
CA LYS A 67 -9.02 2.01 3.24
C LYS A 67 -10.13 1.63 4.22
N LYS A 68 -9.99 2.00 5.50
CA LYS A 68 -11.03 1.77 6.52
C LYS A 68 -12.32 2.52 6.19
N GLN A 69 -12.20 3.79 5.76
CA GLN A 69 -13.37 4.60 5.39
C GLN A 69 -14.16 3.98 4.23
N ARG A 70 -13.47 3.52 3.18
CA ARG A 70 -14.11 2.83 2.05
C ARG A 70 -14.84 1.55 2.46
N ALA A 71 -14.25 0.79 3.39
CA ALA A 71 -14.88 -0.43 3.90
C ALA A 71 -16.14 -0.12 4.73
N GLN A 72 -16.12 0.98 5.51
CA GLN A 72 -17.28 1.42 6.29
C GLN A 72 -18.42 1.91 5.40
N THR A 73 -18.13 2.66 4.33
CA THR A 73 -19.16 3.09 3.38
C THR A 73 -19.74 1.92 2.58
N ALA A 74 -18.91 0.95 2.19
CA ALA A 74 -19.36 -0.24 1.46
C ALA A 74 -20.26 -1.15 2.32
N GLY A 75 -19.93 -1.33 3.61
CA GLY A 75 -20.75 -2.14 4.52
C GLY A 75 -22.07 -1.48 4.94
N GLN A 76 -22.20 -0.15 4.80
CA GLN A 76 -23.46 0.56 5.03
C GLN A 76 -24.39 0.54 3.81
N GLN A 77 -23.86 0.37 2.60
CA GLN A 77 -24.67 0.24 1.38
C GLN A 77 -25.32 -1.14 1.22
N THR A 78 -24.78 -2.19 1.85
CA THR A 78 -25.37 -3.54 1.78
C THR A 78 -26.54 -3.79 2.74
N ALA A 79 -26.88 -2.84 3.62
CA ALA A 79 -28.03 -2.97 4.52
C ALA A 79 -29.33 -2.35 3.96
N SER A 80 -29.28 -1.65 2.81
CA SER A 80 -30.43 -0.90 2.28
C SER A 80 -30.68 -1.05 0.78
N ALA A 81 -30.14 -2.08 0.12
CA ALA A 81 -30.36 -2.33 -1.30
C ALA A 81 -30.74 -3.79 -1.56
N GLY A 82 -31.99 -4.15 -1.29
CA GLY A 82 -32.61 -5.27 -1.97
C GLY A 82 -33.12 -4.81 -3.33
N ALA A 83 -32.52 -5.31 -4.43
CA ALA A 83 -33.17 -5.54 -5.73
C ALA A 83 -32.14 -5.95 -6.82
N VAL A 84 -32.16 -7.25 -7.13
CA VAL A 84 -31.98 -7.96 -8.42
C VAL A 84 -30.70 -7.78 -9.28
N PRO A 85 -29.99 -8.87 -9.63
CA PRO A 85 -28.97 -8.87 -10.67
C PRO A 85 -29.61 -9.09 -12.05
N VAL A 86 -29.20 -8.31 -13.06
CA VAL A 86 -29.49 -8.62 -14.46
C VAL A 86 -28.20 -8.52 -15.27
N ASP A 87 -27.80 -9.69 -15.75
CA ASP A 87 -27.02 -10.05 -16.94
C ASP A 87 -26.01 -9.06 -17.55
N LEU A 88 -24.79 -9.59 -17.72
CA LEU A 88 -23.92 -9.26 -18.84
C LEU A 88 -24.52 -9.86 -20.13
N PRO A 89 -24.13 -9.37 -21.32
CA PRO A 89 -23.05 -10.06 -22.00
C PRO A 89 -22.04 -9.16 -22.73
N ALA A 90 -20.93 -9.79 -23.04
CA ALA A 90 -19.74 -9.29 -23.72
C ALA A 90 -20.00 -8.68 -25.12
N SER A 91 -19.09 -7.79 -25.54
CA SER A 91 -18.66 -7.77 -26.94
C SER A 91 -17.18 -7.50 -27.05
N SER A 92 -16.55 -8.40 -27.80
CA SER A 92 -15.15 -8.46 -28.19
C SER A 92 -14.80 -7.47 -29.31
N GLN A 93 -13.48 -7.37 -29.53
CA GLN A 93 -12.76 -7.06 -30.77
C GLN A 93 -12.22 -5.62 -30.93
N VAL A 94 -10.89 -5.41 -30.89
CA VAL A 94 -9.79 -5.68 -31.87
C VAL A 94 -9.65 -4.54 -32.89
N GLY A 95 -8.41 -4.04 -33.07
CA GLY A 95 -7.96 -3.17 -34.17
C GLY A 95 -6.83 -2.23 -33.69
N GLU A 96 -5.56 -2.65 -33.78
CA GLU A 96 -4.59 -2.22 -34.84
C GLU A 96 -4.22 -0.72 -34.74
N SER A 97 -3.03 -0.33 -34.27
CA SER A 97 -1.67 -0.48 -34.82
C SER A 97 -1.37 0.47 -36.01
N VAL A 98 -0.17 1.10 -35.90
CA VAL A 98 0.60 1.87 -36.91
C VAL A 98 0.25 3.37 -37.05
N SER A 99 1.18 4.27 -36.70
CA SER A 99 2.21 4.75 -37.65
C SER A 99 3.14 5.80 -37.03
N ASP A 100 4.42 5.67 -37.39
CA ASP A 100 5.56 6.54 -37.12
C ASP A 100 5.42 7.97 -37.68
N ASP A 101 6.09 8.94 -37.07
CA ASP A 101 7.19 9.74 -37.66
C ASP A 101 7.42 11.03 -36.84
N ALA A 102 8.67 11.28 -36.45
CA ALA A 102 9.30 12.61 -36.43
C ALA A 102 10.71 12.50 -35.83
N GLN A 103 11.65 12.29 -36.73
CA GLN A 103 13.08 12.50 -36.55
C GLN A 103 13.35 13.99 -36.30
N THR A 104 14.16 14.36 -35.30
CA THR A 104 14.82 15.68 -35.26
C THR A 104 16.20 15.56 -34.60
N LEU A 105 17.20 15.82 -35.46
CA LEU A 105 18.60 16.23 -35.31
C LEU A 105 18.82 17.16 -34.08
N GLU A 106 19.98 17.38 -33.44
CA GLU A 106 21.38 17.40 -33.84
C GLU A 106 22.25 17.63 -32.57
N THR A 107 23.45 17.04 -32.55
CA THR A 107 24.75 17.49 -32.00
C THR A 107 24.86 18.33 -30.72
N HIS A 108 25.58 17.82 -29.71
CA HIS A 108 26.68 18.54 -29.00
C HIS A 108 27.58 17.57 -28.20
N GLU A 109 28.89 17.79 -28.26
CA GLU A 109 29.98 16.93 -27.79
C GLU A 109 30.27 16.93 -26.26
N VAL A 110 30.53 15.72 -25.69
CA VAL A 110 31.57 15.22 -24.71
C VAL A 110 32.12 16.20 -23.61
N PRO A 111 32.29 15.85 -22.28
CA PRO A 111 32.91 14.62 -21.72
C PRO A 111 32.38 13.98 -20.39
N LYS A 112 32.60 12.66 -20.27
CA LYS A 112 32.84 11.77 -19.09
C LYS A 112 32.32 12.12 -17.69
N THR A 113 31.35 11.33 -17.19
CA THR A 113 31.34 10.68 -15.85
C THR A 113 30.61 9.33 -15.93
N PRO A 114 30.98 8.30 -15.13
CA PRO A 114 30.43 6.96 -15.24
C PRO A 114 29.27 6.78 -14.26
N ASP A 115 28.02 6.79 -14.71
CA ASP A 115 26.89 6.19 -13.99
C ASP A 115 25.66 6.17 -14.90
N THR A 116 25.70 5.29 -15.91
CA THR A 116 24.51 4.96 -16.68
C THR A 116 23.65 4.02 -15.84
N PRO A 117 22.39 4.37 -15.49
CA PRO A 117 21.47 3.40 -14.89
C PRO A 117 21.31 2.23 -15.88
N PRO A 118 21.30 0.96 -15.45
CA PRO A 118 21.12 -0.13 -16.38
C PRO A 118 19.82 0.11 -17.12
N SER A 119 19.94 0.33 -18.43
CA SER A 119 18.83 0.34 -19.37
C SER A 119 17.96 -0.86 -18.99
N ARG A 120 16.69 -0.62 -18.63
CA ARG A 120 15.74 -1.68 -18.32
C ARG A 120 15.50 -2.45 -19.61
N GLU A 121 16.36 -3.43 -19.88
CA GLU A 121 16.13 -4.41 -20.91
C GLU A 121 14.76 -5.05 -20.63
N PRO A 122 13.85 -5.07 -21.61
CA PRO A 122 12.62 -5.84 -21.44
C PRO A 122 13.05 -7.29 -21.17
N MET A 123 12.62 -7.83 -20.03
CA MET A 123 12.93 -9.21 -19.64
C MET A 123 12.65 -10.14 -20.83
N SER A 124 13.65 -10.92 -21.23
CA SER A 124 13.46 -11.83 -22.36
C SER A 124 12.36 -12.86 -22.04
N MET A 125 11.64 -13.32 -23.07
CA MET A 125 10.63 -14.38 -22.94
C MET A 125 11.18 -15.61 -22.17
N GLN A 126 12.47 -15.90 -22.36
CA GLN A 126 13.16 -16.99 -21.64
C GLN A 126 13.44 -16.66 -20.17
N ALA A 127 13.77 -15.41 -19.84
CA ALA A 127 13.91 -14.98 -18.45
C ALA A 127 12.57 -15.04 -17.72
N LEU A 128 11.47 -14.73 -18.41
CA LEU A 128 10.12 -14.87 -17.88
C LEU A 128 9.73 -16.34 -17.66
N ASP A 129 10.05 -17.24 -18.59
CA ASP A 129 9.77 -18.67 -18.44
C ASP A 129 10.57 -19.29 -17.29
N ARG A 130 11.84 -18.91 -17.13
CA ARG A 130 12.67 -19.31 -15.97
C ARG A 130 12.13 -18.78 -14.64
N LEU A 131 11.52 -17.60 -14.64
CA LEU A 131 10.89 -17.03 -13.45
C LEU A 131 9.56 -17.73 -13.11
N MET A 132 8.76 -18.06 -14.11
CA MET A 132 7.48 -18.75 -13.94
C MET A 132 7.64 -20.23 -13.60
N LYS A 133 8.71 -20.88 -14.07
CA LYS A 133 9.01 -22.29 -13.82
C LYS A 133 10.34 -22.41 -13.07
N PRO A 134 10.36 -22.11 -11.76
CA PRO A 134 11.57 -22.31 -10.95
C PRO A 134 12.01 -23.78 -10.99
N ASP A 135 13.33 -23.98 -10.90
CA ASP A 135 13.97 -25.30 -10.93
C ASP A 135 13.42 -26.20 -9.78
N PRO A 136 12.83 -27.36 -10.10
CA PRO A 136 12.21 -28.23 -9.11
C PRO A 136 13.18 -28.75 -8.06
N VAL A 137 14.48 -28.90 -8.40
CA VAL A 137 15.50 -29.35 -7.45
C VAL A 137 15.73 -28.29 -6.38
N GLN A 138 15.86 -27.04 -6.79
CA GLN A 138 16.02 -25.91 -5.85
C GLN A 138 14.78 -25.71 -4.98
N GLN A 139 13.59 -25.94 -5.53
CA GLN A 139 12.34 -25.89 -4.76
C GLN A 139 12.31 -26.96 -3.66
N ALA A 140 12.70 -28.20 -3.98
CA ALA A 140 12.76 -29.30 -3.04
C ALA A 140 13.75 -29.01 -1.89
N GLU A 141 14.94 -28.50 -2.20
CA GLU A 141 15.93 -28.10 -1.19
C GLU A 141 15.42 -26.99 -0.28
N LYS A 142 14.78 -25.97 -0.85
CA LYS A 142 14.19 -24.87 -0.09
C LYS A 142 13.10 -25.36 0.86
N LEU A 143 12.23 -26.27 0.41
CA LEU A 143 11.21 -26.91 1.25
C LEU A 143 11.85 -27.71 2.39
N ALA A 144 12.85 -28.54 2.09
CA ALA A 144 13.56 -29.32 3.10
C ALA A 144 14.24 -28.42 4.15
N ARG A 145 14.81 -27.29 3.74
CA ARG A 145 15.39 -26.29 4.66
C ARG A 145 14.34 -25.71 5.59
N TYR A 146 13.18 -25.32 5.08
CA TYR A 146 12.09 -24.78 5.91
C TYR A 146 11.52 -25.81 6.88
N GLU A 147 11.40 -27.07 6.46
CA GLU A 147 10.93 -28.15 7.32
C GLU A 147 11.89 -28.37 8.51
N ARG A 148 13.21 -28.36 8.27
CA ARG A 148 14.21 -28.47 9.34
C ARG A 148 14.10 -27.31 10.34
N LEU A 149 13.98 -26.09 9.83
CA LEU A 149 13.87 -24.89 10.68
C LEU A 149 12.60 -24.96 11.56
N ALA A 150 11.48 -25.39 10.99
CA ALA A 150 10.22 -25.55 11.72
C ALA A 150 10.30 -26.64 12.80
N LYS A 151 10.94 -27.78 12.50
CA LYS A 151 11.19 -28.85 13.49
C LYS A 151 12.08 -28.37 14.62
N GLN A 152 13.13 -27.59 14.33
CA GLN A 152 14.03 -27.01 15.33
C GLN A 152 13.29 -26.04 16.25
N GLN A 153 12.49 -25.12 15.72
CA GLN A 153 11.71 -24.17 16.52
C GLN A 153 10.67 -24.85 17.42
N ARG A 154 10.08 -25.97 16.99
CA ARG A 154 9.18 -26.77 17.83
C ARG A 154 9.92 -27.41 19.00
N ARG A 155 11.14 -27.90 18.78
CA ARG A 155 11.97 -28.52 19.83
C ARG A 155 12.44 -27.51 20.87
N SER A 156 12.77 -26.28 20.47
CA SER A 156 13.25 -25.24 21.40
C SER A 156 12.13 -24.58 22.23
N ARG A 157 10.87 -24.84 21.93
CA ARG A 157 9.70 -24.27 22.63
C ARG A 157 9.08 -25.21 23.67
N LYS A 158 9.63 -26.41 23.83
CA LYS A 158 9.15 -27.44 24.75
C LYS A 158 10.18 -27.62 25.85
#